data_AF-A0A1Y3E684-F1
#
_entry.id   AF-A0A1Y3E684-F1
#
_cell.length_a   1.000
_cell.length_b   1.000
_cell.length_c   1.000
_cell.angle_alpha   90.00
_cell.angle_beta   90.00
_cell.angle_gamma   90.00
#
_symmetry.space_group_name_H-M   'P 1'
#
loop_
_entity.id
_entity.type
_entity.pdbx_description
1 polymer ?
#
loop_
_entity_poly.entity_id
_entity_poly.type
_entity_poly.pdbx_seq_one_letter_code
_entity_poly.pdbx_strand_id
1 'polypeptide(L)'
;MNSQVLYGIDFPVLPERDPRGDYFYYDSKRLPYLINPIESFMGSYVTTLPVVHLLVYLTPDVHRPLYILDPAGVGSLYNSFVVAGWGGVTVVNTAVEVEDTSKMSLSDKLNSTESQLALIALLRQYFGIDGSTTTANLGQDWLRLKRRQAALCPWQLQTLALHTWVDSTLDALVTVGSLLRLLERISNIVIDDHVADSIAEGVAQLSASVEASGGGERGGGLAEAVASSCRAAGAFEAAFFDHSLLSLLYFPDDQKYAIYTPLFLPLSLPVFISVRQILSYYCRSYASGGKVEKE
;
A
#
# COMPACT_ATOMS: atom_id res chain seq x y z
N MET A 1 10.38 -6.19 10.14
CA MET A 1 10.97 -7.00 9.06
C MET A 1 10.86 -8.45 9.49
N ASN A 2 10.01 -9.22 8.81
CA ASN A 2 9.78 -10.63 9.15
C ASN A 2 10.53 -11.48 8.11
N SER A 3 11.26 -12.49 8.56
CA SER A 3 11.94 -13.45 7.68
C SER A 3 11.38 -14.85 7.91
N GLN A 4 11.25 -15.60 6.83
CA GLN A 4 10.77 -16.99 6.85
C GLN A 4 11.60 -17.82 5.88
N VAL A 5 11.84 -19.07 6.23
CA VAL A 5 12.47 -20.06 5.34
C VAL A 5 11.44 -21.13 5.04
N LEU A 6 11.20 -21.38 3.76
CA LEU A 6 10.27 -22.38 3.28
C LEU A 6 11.04 -23.52 2.59
N TYR A 7 10.62 -24.76 2.83
CA TYR A 7 11.24 -25.97 2.27
C TYR A 7 10.23 -26.73 1.42
N GLY A 8 10.71 -27.46 0.41
CA GLY A 8 9.87 -28.32 -0.44
C GLY A 8 8.97 -27.55 -1.42
N ILE A 9 9.36 -26.31 -1.76
CA ILE A 9 8.66 -25.50 -2.76
C ILE A 9 9.51 -25.48 -4.02
N ASP A 10 8.98 -26.07 -5.08
CA ASP A 10 9.54 -25.97 -6.41
C ASP A 10 8.75 -24.97 -7.26
N PHE A 11 9.44 -24.32 -8.19
CA PHE A 11 8.77 -23.54 -9.22
C PHE A 11 7.92 -24.48 -10.08
N PRO A 12 6.62 -24.20 -10.31
CA PRO A 12 5.78 -25.12 -11.07
C PRO A 12 6.04 -25.09 -12.57
N VAL A 13 6.67 -24.02 -13.06
CA VAL A 13 7.15 -23.97 -14.44
C VAL A 13 8.53 -24.60 -14.45
N LEU A 14 8.70 -25.70 -15.17
CA LEU A 14 10.00 -26.33 -15.34
C LEU A 14 10.92 -25.42 -16.16
N PRO A 15 12.21 -25.34 -15.80
CA PRO A 15 13.17 -24.55 -16.55
C PRO A 15 13.46 -25.20 -17.90
N GLU A 16 13.72 -24.37 -18.91
CA GLU A 16 14.15 -24.87 -20.21
C GLU A 16 15.61 -25.30 -20.12
N ARG A 17 15.97 -26.33 -20.90
CA ARG A 17 17.34 -26.78 -21.01
C ARG A 17 17.94 -26.20 -22.28
N ASP A 18 19.13 -25.61 -22.15
CA ASP A 18 19.88 -25.17 -23.32
C ASP A 18 20.10 -26.34 -24.30
N PRO A 19 20.03 -26.13 -25.62
CA PRO A 19 20.24 -27.18 -26.62
C PRO A 19 21.61 -27.88 -26.50
N ARG A 20 22.61 -27.26 -25.87
CA ARG A 20 23.92 -27.90 -25.58
C ARG A 20 23.91 -28.74 -24.31
N GLY A 21 22.90 -28.54 -23.46
CA GLY A 21 22.66 -29.31 -22.25
C GLY A 21 23.45 -28.84 -21.02
N ASP A 22 24.14 -27.71 -21.11
CA ASP A 22 25.09 -27.20 -20.11
C ASP A 22 24.41 -26.45 -18.95
N TYR A 23 23.27 -25.81 -19.21
CA TYR A 23 22.54 -25.03 -18.20
C TYR A 23 21.03 -25.07 -18.40
N PHE A 24 20.34 -24.77 -17.30
CA PHE A 24 18.90 -24.55 -17.27
C PHE A 24 18.62 -23.06 -17.26
N TYR A 25 17.52 -22.63 -17.88
CA TYR A 25 17.16 -21.23 -17.88
C TYR A 25 15.66 -20.94 -17.80
N TYR A 26 15.36 -19.75 -17.28
CA TYR A 26 14.05 -19.13 -17.41
C TYR A 26 14.15 -17.91 -18.33
N ASP A 27 13.29 -17.89 -19.35
CA ASP A 27 13.10 -16.68 -20.17
C ASP A 27 12.30 -15.64 -19.36
N SER A 28 12.70 -14.38 -19.50
CA SER A 28 12.02 -13.17 -19.03
C SER A 28 10.49 -13.22 -19.09
N LYS A 29 9.91 -13.75 -20.18
CA LYS A 29 8.46 -13.84 -20.40
C LYS A 29 7.75 -14.78 -19.41
N ARG A 30 8.48 -15.73 -18.82
CA ARG A 30 7.91 -16.74 -17.91
C ARG A 30 8.06 -16.39 -16.44
N LEU A 31 8.91 -15.42 -16.09
CA LEU A 31 9.19 -15.02 -14.72
C LEU A 31 7.95 -14.59 -13.93
N PRO A 32 6.98 -13.83 -14.49
CA PRO A 32 5.78 -13.45 -13.73
C PRO A 32 4.93 -14.65 -13.29
N TYR A 33 4.90 -15.73 -14.08
CA TYR A 33 4.12 -16.93 -13.73
C TYR A 33 4.74 -17.74 -12.58
N LEU A 34 5.98 -17.45 -12.20
CA LEU A 34 6.63 -18.08 -11.06
C LEU A 34 6.12 -17.55 -9.71
N ILE A 35 5.46 -16.38 -9.71
CA ILE A 35 5.05 -15.67 -8.49
C ILE A 35 3.74 -16.19 -7.92
N ASN A 36 2.69 -16.33 -8.74
CA ASN A 36 1.36 -16.75 -8.28
C ASN A 36 1.40 -18.03 -7.40
N PRO A 37 2.18 -19.07 -7.75
CA PRO A 37 2.29 -20.28 -6.94
C PRO A 37 2.99 -20.00 -5.60
N ILE A 38 4.04 -19.18 -5.60
CA ILE A 38 4.80 -18.83 -4.40
C ILE A 38 3.92 -18.05 -3.42
N GLU A 39 3.07 -17.15 -3.92
CA GLU A 39 2.15 -16.36 -3.11
C GLU A 39 1.26 -17.22 -2.22
N SER A 40 0.80 -18.37 -2.73
CA SER A 40 -0.01 -19.30 -1.94
C SER A 40 0.72 -19.85 -0.71
N PHE A 41 2.05 -19.93 -0.75
CA PHE A 41 2.88 -20.40 0.36
C PHE A 41 3.31 -19.27 1.33
N MET A 42 3.12 -18.01 0.94
CA MET A 42 3.46 -16.84 1.76
C MET A 42 2.33 -16.37 2.69
N GLY A 43 1.16 -17.03 2.65
CA GLY A 43 -0.09 -16.62 3.30
C GLY A 43 -0.12 -16.59 4.83
N SER A 44 1.01 -16.66 5.53
CA SER A 44 1.04 -16.59 7.00
C SER A 44 0.87 -15.18 7.56
N TYR A 45 0.93 -14.12 6.74
CA TYR A 45 0.86 -12.75 7.22
C TYR A 45 0.02 -11.85 6.32
N VAL A 46 -0.92 -11.13 6.93
CA VAL A 46 -1.77 -10.14 6.27
C VAL A 46 -1.42 -8.79 6.87
N THR A 47 -1.06 -7.82 6.02
CA THR A 47 -0.87 -6.43 6.41
C THR A 47 -1.72 -5.51 5.56
N THR A 48 -2.14 -4.41 6.17
CA THR A 48 -2.72 -3.27 5.47
C THR A 48 -1.66 -2.34 4.89
N LEU A 49 -0.40 -2.49 5.31
CA LEU A 49 0.73 -1.71 4.81
C LEU A 49 1.35 -2.33 3.55
N PRO A 50 1.95 -1.50 2.65
CA PRO A 50 2.66 -2.00 1.49
C PRO A 50 3.85 -2.87 1.92
N VAL A 51 4.00 -4.04 1.29
CA VAL A 51 5.07 -5.00 1.56
C VAL A 51 5.91 -5.19 0.31
N VAL A 52 7.22 -5.27 0.49
CA VAL A 52 8.17 -5.66 -0.56
C VAL A 52 8.64 -7.07 -0.28
N HIS A 53 8.37 -7.99 -1.21
CA HIS A 53 8.81 -9.37 -1.11
C HIS A 53 10.25 -9.52 -1.62
N LEU A 54 11.17 -9.98 -0.77
CA LEU A 54 12.54 -10.30 -1.15
C LEU A 54 12.76 -11.80 -0.99
N LEU A 55 12.85 -12.51 -2.11
CA LEU A 55 13.01 -13.97 -2.10
C LEU A 55 14.39 -14.36 -2.58
N VAL A 56 14.94 -15.37 -1.92
CA VAL A 56 16.16 -16.06 -2.35
C VAL A 56 15.78 -17.50 -2.65
N TYR A 57 15.78 -17.85 -3.93
CA TYR A 57 15.51 -19.19 -4.40
C TYR A 57 16.82 -19.98 -4.48
N LEU A 58 16.89 -21.07 -3.70
CA LEU A 58 17.98 -22.03 -3.76
C LEU A 58 17.63 -23.09 -4.81
N THR A 59 18.48 -23.23 -5.81
CA THR A 59 18.23 -24.17 -6.92
C THR A 59 18.36 -25.62 -6.46
N PRO A 60 17.41 -26.51 -6.81
CA PRO A 60 17.51 -27.93 -6.52
C PRO A 60 18.57 -28.60 -7.40
N ASP A 61 19.22 -29.67 -6.92
CA ASP A 61 20.32 -30.36 -7.60
C ASP A 61 19.99 -30.79 -9.05
N VAL A 62 18.72 -31.11 -9.31
CA VAL A 62 18.22 -31.59 -10.60
C VAL A 62 18.25 -30.51 -11.70
N HIS A 63 18.12 -29.24 -11.32
CA HIS A 63 17.97 -28.11 -12.24
C HIS A 63 19.16 -27.13 -12.21
N ARG A 64 20.34 -27.61 -11.83
CA ARG A 64 21.57 -26.80 -11.76
C ARG A 64 22.40 -26.90 -13.04
N PRO A 65 23.11 -25.82 -13.42
CA PRO A 65 22.94 -24.44 -12.96
C PRO A 65 21.72 -23.78 -13.62
N LEU A 66 20.98 -22.96 -12.86
CA LEU A 66 19.82 -22.21 -13.35
C LEU A 66 20.18 -20.75 -13.58
N TYR A 67 19.89 -20.23 -14.77
CA TYR A 67 20.10 -18.83 -15.13
C TYR A 67 18.81 -18.14 -15.60
N ILE A 68 18.66 -16.88 -15.23
CA ILE A 68 17.61 -16.02 -15.75
C ILE A 68 18.15 -15.30 -16.98
N LEU A 69 17.48 -15.49 -18.12
CA LEU A 69 17.83 -14.87 -19.38
C LEU A 69 16.94 -13.66 -19.67
N ASP A 70 17.58 -12.68 -20.26
CA ASP A 70 16.98 -11.48 -20.80
C ASP A 70 16.17 -11.78 -22.07
N PRO A 71 15.22 -10.94 -22.50
CA PRO A 71 14.57 -11.04 -23.81
C PRO A 71 15.55 -11.09 -25.00
N ALA A 72 16.79 -10.63 -24.80
CA ALA A 72 17.89 -10.70 -25.76
C ALA A 72 18.70 -12.01 -25.69
N GLY A 73 18.33 -12.94 -24.80
CA GLY A 73 19.02 -14.21 -24.57
C GLY A 73 20.33 -14.09 -23.78
N VAL A 74 20.61 -12.92 -23.20
CA VAL A 74 21.80 -12.69 -22.37
C VAL A 74 21.49 -13.05 -20.92
N GLY A 75 22.42 -13.71 -20.22
CA GLY A 75 22.26 -14.01 -18.80
C GLY A 75 22.30 -12.74 -17.95
N SER A 76 21.33 -12.61 -17.05
CA SER A 76 21.29 -11.50 -16.08
C SER A 76 22.54 -11.52 -15.18
N LEU A 77 23.12 -10.35 -14.92
CA LEU A 77 24.39 -10.21 -14.18
C LEU A 77 24.34 -10.77 -12.75
N TYR A 78 23.19 -10.67 -12.09
CA TYR A 78 22.99 -11.07 -10.70
C TYR A 78 22.02 -12.24 -10.53
N ASN A 79 21.66 -12.91 -11.63
CA ASN A 79 20.68 -14.01 -11.64
C ASN A 79 19.43 -13.69 -10.80
N SER A 80 18.89 -12.48 -10.98
CA SER A 80 17.80 -11.94 -10.19
C SER A 80 16.84 -11.14 -11.05
N PHE A 81 15.58 -11.07 -10.66
CA PHE A 81 14.54 -10.29 -11.35
C PHE A 81 13.62 -9.57 -10.37
N VAL A 82 13.11 -8.42 -10.80
CA VAL A 82 12.12 -7.61 -10.07
C VAL A 82 10.78 -7.71 -10.76
N VAL A 83 9.72 -7.81 -9.97
CA VAL A 83 8.33 -7.65 -10.42
C VAL A 83 7.73 -6.43 -9.73
N ALA A 84 7.30 -5.47 -10.56
CA ALA A 84 6.75 -4.21 -10.11
C ALA A 84 5.54 -4.42 -9.19
N GLY A 85 5.52 -3.71 -8.05
CA GLY A 85 4.44 -3.80 -7.07
C GLY A 85 4.43 -5.06 -6.20
N TRP A 86 5.32 -6.03 -6.44
CA TRP A 86 5.42 -7.25 -5.64
C TRP A 86 6.76 -7.36 -4.91
N GLY A 87 7.88 -7.20 -5.63
CA GLY A 87 9.21 -7.33 -5.05
C GLY A 87 10.21 -7.97 -6.01
N GLY A 88 11.12 -8.81 -5.51
CA GLY A 88 12.16 -9.43 -6.33
C GLY A 88 12.59 -10.80 -5.87
N VAL A 89 13.11 -11.59 -6.80
CA VAL A 89 13.61 -12.95 -6.59
C VAL A 89 15.06 -13.02 -7.05
N THR A 90 15.94 -13.53 -6.18
CA THR A 90 17.33 -13.86 -6.48
C THR A 90 17.49 -15.37 -6.56
N VAL A 91 18.03 -15.88 -7.65
CA VAL A 91 18.31 -17.30 -7.84
C VAL A 91 19.77 -17.57 -7.50
N VAL A 92 20.00 -18.41 -6.48
CA VAL A 92 21.33 -18.80 -6.05
C VAL A 92 21.63 -20.23 -6.52
N ASN A 93 22.69 -20.34 -7.31
CA ASN A 93 23.31 -21.61 -7.67
C ASN A 93 24.34 -21.97 -6.60
N THR A 94 24.12 -23.04 -5.84
CA THR A 94 25.11 -23.51 -4.88
C THR A 94 26.19 -24.32 -5.58
N ALA A 95 27.46 -24.13 -5.19
CA ALA A 95 28.58 -24.87 -5.76
C ALA A 95 28.45 -26.39 -5.51
N VAL A 96 28.83 -27.18 -6.52
CA VAL A 96 28.95 -28.63 -6.42
C VAL A 96 30.36 -28.93 -5.94
N GLU A 97 30.55 -29.26 -4.66
CA GLU A 97 31.71 -30.06 -4.26
C GLU A 97 31.33 -31.17 -3.27
N VAL A 98 31.47 -32.40 -3.77
CA VAL A 98 32.00 -33.64 -3.18
C VAL A 98 31.77 -33.88 -1.68
N GLU A 99 30.86 -34.82 -1.42
CA GLU A 99 30.81 -35.82 -0.33
C GLU A 99 30.64 -35.41 1.16
N ASP A 100 30.86 -34.17 1.60
CA ASP A 100 30.78 -33.84 3.05
C ASP A 100 29.72 -32.79 3.45
N THR A 101 28.59 -32.74 2.73
CA THR A 101 27.60 -31.64 2.84
C THR A 101 26.52 -31.77 3.92
N SER A 102 26.60 -32.75 4.82
CA SER A 102 25.63 -32.87 5.93
C SER A 102 25.80 -31.82 7.04
N LYS A 103 26.86 -30.99 6.99
CA LYS A 103 27.21 -30.04 8.06
C LYS A 103 27.35 -28.57 7.64
N MET A 104 27.21 -28.23 6.37
CA MET A 104 27.33 -26.82 5.95
C MET A 104 26.00 -26.10 6.20
N SER A 105 26.02 -25.17 7.16
CA SER A 105 24.84 -24.40 7.56
C SER A 105 24.26 -23.66 6.34
N LEU A 106 22.93 -23.56 6.25
CA LEU A 106 22.24 -22.77 5.21
C LEU A 106 22.75 -21.31 5.18
N SER A 107 23.20 -20.79 6.32
CA SER A 107 23.86 -19.50 6.41
C SER A 107 25.10 -19.40 5.54
N ASP A 108 25.91 -20.45 5.43
CA ASP A 108 27.18 -20.43 4.69
C ASP A 108 26.95 -20.53 3.18
N LYS A 109 25.88 -21.23 2.77
CA LYS A 109 25.42 -21.27 1.37
C LYS A 109 24.81 -19.93 0.93
N LEU A 110 24.18 -19.20 1.85
CA LEU A 110 23.57 -17.88 1.61
C LEU A 110 24.56 -16.72 1.81
N ASN A 111 25.67 -16.91 2.53
CA ASN A 111 26.71 -15.90 2.74
C ASN A 111 27.62 -15.69 1.52
N SER A 112 27.12 -15.96 0.31
CA SER A 112 27.83 -15.60 -0.91
C SER A 112 27.68 -14.10 -1.15
N THR A 113 28.82 -13.42 -1.35
CA THR A 113 28.89 -11.99 -1.71
C THR A 113 28.00 -11.66 -2.91
N GLU A 114 27.85 -12.59 -3.85
CA GLU A 114 27.02 -12.42 -5.04
C GLU A 114 25.52 -12.35 -4.69
N SER A 115 25.04 -13.10 -3.69
CA SER A 115 23.64 -13.05 -3.27
C SER A 115 23.27 -11.74 -2.56
N GLN A 116 24.19 -11.21 -1.75
CA GLN A 116 24.03 -9.92 -1.08
C GLN A 116 24.01 -8.79 -2.11
N LEU A 117 24.90 -8.85 -3.12
CA LEU A 117 24.92 -7.90 -4.23
C LEU A 117 23.65 -7.98 -5.07
N ALA A 118 23.13 -9.18 -5.34
CA ALA A 118 21.88 -9.38 -6.05
C ALA A 118 20.69 -8.76 -5.31
N LEU A 119 20.61 -8.89 -3.98
CA LEU A 119 19.56 -8.25 -3.17
C LEU A 119 19.66 -6.72 -3.20
N ILE A 120 20.88 -6.17 -3.10
CA ILE A 120 21.09 -4.71 -3.21
C ILE A 120 20.68 -4.21 -4.60
N ALA A 121 21.01 -4.96 -5.65
CA ALA A 121 20.61 -4.65 -7.02
C ALA A 121 19.09 -4.68 -7.19
N LEU A 122 18.41 -5.70 -6.66
CA LEU A 122 16.95 -5.78 -6.67
C LEU A 122 16.30 -4.58 -5.98
N LEU A 123 16.79 -4.19 -4.81
CA LEU A 123 16.28 -3.03 -4.09
C LEU A 123 16.47 -1.74 -4.89
N ARG A 124 17.63 -1.56 -5.53
CA ARG A 124 17.88 -0.36 -6.36
C ARG A 124 16.96 -0.27 -7.55
N GLN A 125 16.75 -1.39 -8.24
CA GLN A 125 15.82 -1.47 -9.35
C GLN A 125 14.39 -1.24 -8.88
N TYR A 126 13.99 -1.80 -7.73
CA TYR A 126 12.66 -1.61 -7.16
C TYR A 126 12.40 -0.13 -6.78
N PHE A 127 13.38 0.54 -6.18
CA PHE A 127 13.30 1.96 -5.85
C PHE A 127 13.55 2.90 -7.06
N GLY A 128 13.73 2.37 -8.27
CA GLY A 128 13.93 3.17 -9.48
C GLY A 128 15.25 3.96 -9.54
N ILE A 129 16.24 3.60 -8.72
CA ILE A 129 17.51 4.35 -8.58
C ILE A 129 18.39 4.23 -9.82
N ASP A 130 18.21 3.16 -10.60
CA ASP A 130 19.05 2.84 -11.75
C ASP A 130 18.59 3.52 -13.07
N GLY A 131 17.57 4.39 -13.01
CA GLY A 131 16.86 4.92 -14.18
C GLY A 131 17.31 6.28 -14.76
N SER A 132 18.43 6.89 -14.35
CA SER A 132 18.76 8.24 -14.83
C SER A 132 20.25 8.57 -14.98
N THR A 133 21.00 7.76 -15.73
CA THR A 133 22.21 8.29 -16.40
C THR A 133 21.99 8.37 -17.89
N THR A 134 21.49 9.54 -18.28
CA THR A 134 21.66 10.23 -19.55
C THR A 134 22.80 9.70 -20.44
N THR A 135 22.51 8.68 -21.25
CA THR A 135 23.06 8.56 -22.61
C THR A 135 21.98 7.90 -23.45
N ALA A 136 21.38 8.69 -24.33
CA ALA A 136 20.40 8.27 -25.30
C ALA A 136 20.91 7.05 -26.08
N ASN A 137 20.30 5.89 -25.85
CA ASN A 137 20.16 4.80 -26.80
C ASN A 137 18.88 4.04 -26.41
N LEU A 138 17.77 4.42 -27.08
CA LEU A 138 16.40 3.93 -26.91
C LEU A 138 16.23 2.42 -27.17
N GLY A 139 16.80 1.56 -26.31
CA GLY A 139 16.56 0.12 -26.47
C GLY A 139 17.07 -0.83 -25.39
N GLN A 140 17.85 -0.38 -24.39
CA GLN A 140 18.48 -1.29 -23.41
C GLN A 140 18.63 -0.64 -22.02
N ASP A 141 17.51 -0.20 -21.44
CA ASP A 141 17.52 0.67 -20.24
C ASP A 141 17.41 -0.06 -18.89
N TRP A 142 17.48 -1.39 -18.86
CA TRP A 142 17.27 -2.17 -17.62
C TRP A 142 18.52 -2.95 -17.16
N LEU A 143 19.67 -2.78 -17.83
CA LEU A 143 20.87 -3.60 -17.64
C LEU A 143 22.18 -2.80 -17.52
N ARG A 144 22.23 -1.80 -16.65
CA ARG A 144 23.50 -1.20 -16.25
C ARG A 144 23.71 -1.20 -14.74
N LEU A 145 23.50 -2.35 -14.12
CA LEU A 145 24.08 -2.65 -12.80
C LEU A 145 25.59 -2.93 -12.95
N LYS A 146 26.36 -1.89 -13.30
CA LYS A 146 27.83 -1.91 -13.41
C LYS A 146 28.52 -1.23 -12.22
N ARG A 147 28.00 -1.39 -11.01
CA ARG A 147 28.78 -1.07 -9.80
C ARG A 147 28.73 -2.20 -8.80
N ARG A 148 29.68 -3.13 -8.95
CA ARG A 148 30.29 -3.79 -7.79
C ARG A 148 30.66 -2.66 -6.80
N GLN A 149 30.05 -2.66 -5.63
CA GLN A 149 30.44 -1.82 -4.47
C GLN A 149 30.23 -0.30 -4.59
N ALA A 150 29.01 0.20 -4.80
CA ALA A 150 28.76 1.62 -4.52
C ALA A 150 27.86 1.76 -3.29
N ALA A 151 28.26 2.59 -2.33
CA ALA A 151 27.29 3.25 -1.46
C ALA A 151 26.32 4.08 -2.34
N LEU A 152 25.10 4.35 -1.84
CA LEU A 152 24.19 5.27 -2.52
C LEU A 152 24.90 6.62 -2.71
N CYS A 153 24.95 7.13 -3.94
CA CYS A 153 25.51 8.45 -4.17
C CYS A 153 24.60 9.51 -3.53
N PRO A 154 25.14 10.63 -3.02
CA PRO A 154 24.32 11.68 -2.40
C PRO A 154 23.19 12.21 -3.30
N TRP A 155 23.44 12.32 -4.62
CA TRP A 155 22.41 12.73 -5.58
C TRP A 155 21.29 11.69 -5.73
N GLN A 156 21.61 10.39 -5.66
CA GLN A 156 20.60 9.32 -5.74
C GLN A 156 19.67 9.38 -4.52
N LEU A 157 20.26 9.60 -3.35
CA LEU A 157 19.50 9.79 -2.11
C LEU A 157 18.62 11.04 -2.19
N GLN A 158 19.15 12.14 -2.75
CA GLN A 158 18.39 13.38 -2.94
C GLN A 158 17.23 13.19 -3.94
N THR A 159 17.44 12.47 -5.05
CA THR A 159 16.38 12.15 -6.02
C THR A 159 15.30 11.29 -5.38
N LEU A 160 15.66 10.25 -4.63
CA LEU A 160 14.70 9.44 -3.88
C LEU A 160 13.90 10.24 -2.87
N ALA A 161 14.58 11.11 -2.11
CA ALA A 161 13.92 11.99 -1.15
C ALA A 161 12.93 12.94 -1.85
N LEU A 162 13.31 13.50 -3.00
CA LEU A 162 12.42 14.34 -3.79
C LEU A 162 11.19 13.56 -4.31
N HIS A 163 11.38 12.36 -4.84
CA HIS A 163 10.27 11.50 -5.27
C HIS A 163 9.34 11.17 -4.10
N THR A 164 9.91 10.75 -2.96
CA THR A 164 9.13 10.41 -1.76
C THR A 164 8.34 11.62 -1.27
N TRP A 165 8.93 12.81 -1.28
CA TRP A 165 8.24 14.05 -0.92
C TRP A 165 7.08 14.36 -1.85
N VAL A 166 7.30 14.31 -3.18
CA VAL A 166 6.24 14.54 -4.16
C VAL A 166 5.12 13.52 -4.02
N ASP A 167 5.44 12.24 -3.90
CA ASP A 167 4.43 11.18 -3.81
C ASP A 167 3.62 11.30 -2.51
N SER A 168 4.28 11.50 -1.37
CA SER A 168 3.59 11.65 -0.07
C SER A 168 2.77 12.94 0.02
N THR A 169 3.22 14.04 -0.59
CA THR A 169 2.42 15.28 -0.64
C THR A 169 1.21 15.12 -1.55
N LEU A 170 1.35 14.48 -2.71
CA LEU A 170 0.22 14.18 -3.60
C LEU A 170 -0.79 13.26 -2.91
N ASP A 171 -0.32 12.23 -2.22
CA ASP A 171 -1.17 11.30 -1.47
C ASP A 171 -1.94 12.01 -0.35
N ALA A 172 -1.25 12.86 0.44
CA ALA A 172 -1.88 13.74 1.42
C ALA A 172 -2.96 14.67 0.80
N LEU A 173 -2.70 15.25 -0.36
CA LEU A 173 -3.67 16.12 -1.04
C LEU A 173 -4.88 15.35 -1.57
N VAL A 174 -4.66 14.15 -2.13
CA VAL A 174 -5.72 13.30 -2.65
C VAL A 174 -6.59 12.76 -1.52
N THR A 175 -5.99 12.34 -0.40
CA THR A 175 -6.71 11.84 0.78
C THR A 175 -7.55 12.95 1.43
N VAL A 176 -6.99 14.14 1.67
CA VAL A 176 -7.76 15.30 2.17
C VAL A 176 -8.87 15.70 1.21
N GLY A 177 -8.57 15.77 -0.09
CA GLY A 177 -9.58 16.09 -1.09
C GLY A 177 -10.72 15.07 -1.13
N SER A 178 -10.42 13.80 -0.88
CA SER A 178 -11.42 12.74 -0.77
C SER A 178 -12.22 12.83 0.52
N LEU A 179 -11.57 13.16 1.64
CA LEU A 179 -12.20 13.41 2.94
C LEU A 179 -13.20 14.58 2.85
N LEU A 180 -12.80 15.71 2.25
CA LEU A 180 -13.68 16.85 2.04
C LEU A 180 -14.92 16.51 1.21
N ARG A 181 -14.75 15.78 0.10
CA ARG A 181 -15.89 15.31 -0.73
C ARG A 181 -16.82 14.37 0.04
N LEU A 182 -16.27 13.54 0.94
CA LEU A 182 -17.06 12.66 1.79
C LEU A 182 -17.90 13.48 2.77
N LEU A 183 -17.30 14.45 3.45
CA LEU A 183 -17.98 15.36 4.38
C LEU A 183 -19.06 16.22 3.70
N GLU A 184 -18.81 16.73 2.50
CA GLU A 184 -19.81 17.50 1.73
C GLU A 184 -21.01 16.66 1.33
N ARG A 185 -20.80 15.38 1.00
CA ARG A 185 -21.86 14.49 0.53
C ARG A 185 -22.76 13.99 1.67
N ILE A 186 -22.25 13.91 2.89
CA ILE A 186 -22.96 13.36 4.04
C ILE A 186 -23.04 14.44 5.11
N SER A 187 -24.06 15.29 4.99
CA SER A 187 -24.23 16.51 5.78
C SER A 187 -24.45 16.30 7.29
N ASN A 188 -24.55 15.05 7.76
CA ASN A 188 -24.78 14.70 9.16
C ASN A 188 -23.61 13.91 9.77
N ILE A 189 -22.38 14.07 9.24
CA ILE A 189 -21.19 13.49 9.85
C ILE A 189 -20.82 14.25 11.12
N VAL A 190 -20.83 13.53 12.24
CA VAL A 190 -20.23 14.00 13.50
C VAL A 190 -18.75 13.65 13.45
N ILE A 191 -17.89 14.66 13.54
CA ILE A 191 -16.44 14.49 13.59
C ILE A 191 -16.04 14.43 15.07
N ASP A 192 -15.48 13.31 15.50
CA ASP A 192 -14.93 13.18 16.85
C ASP A 192 -13.68 14.04 17.01
N ASP A 193 -13.41 14.51 18.24
CA ASP A 193 -12.30 15.41 18.54
C ASP A 193 -10.95 14.84 18.07
N HIS A 194 -10.71 13.52 18.22
CA HIS A 194 -9.45 12.90 17.79
C HIS A 194 -9.27 12.88 16.27
N VAL A 195 -10.36 12.80 15.51
CA VAL A 195 -10.34 12.90 14.04
C VAL A 195 -10.08 14.33 13.63
N ALA A 196 -10.72 15.30 14.28
CA ALA A 196 -10.47 16.72 14.06
C ALA A 196 -9.02 17.11 14.34
N ASP A 197 -8.45 16.61 15.44
CA ASP A 197 -7.05 16.80 15.80
C ASP A 197 -6.11 16.18 14.76
N SER A 198 -6.42 14.98 14.27
CA SER A 198 -5.62 14.31 13.22
C SER A 198 -5.64 15.09 11.91
N ILE A 199 -6.79 15.66 11.51
CA ILE A 199 -6.89 16.51 10.33
C ILE A 199 -6.11 17.82 10.54
N ALA A 200 -6.22 18.44 11.72
CA ALA A 200 -5.50 19.67 12.05
C ALA A 200 -3.98 19.45 12.04
N GLU A 201 -3.52 18.34 12.62
CA GLU A 201 -2.12 17.91 12.56
C GLU A 201 -1.68 17.68 11.12
N GLY A 202 -2.46 16.95 10.32
CA GLY A 202 -2.17 16.70 8.92
C GLY A 202 -1.98 17.99 8.12
N VAL A 203 -2.86 18.98 8.32
CA VAL A 203 -2.76 20.29 7.65
C VAL A 203 -1.52 21.06 8.10
N ALA A 204 -1.24 21.08 9.40
CA ALA A 204 -0.06 21.74 9.95
C ALA A 204 1.25 21.12 9.46
N GLN A 205 1.32 19.79 9.37
CA GLN A 205 2.48 19.07 8.83
C GLN A 205 2.63 19.27 7.33
N LEU A 206 1.52 19.33 6.58
CA LEU A 206 1.56 19.59 5.15
C LEU A 206 2.06 21.01 4.85
N SER A 207 1.60 22.02 5.61
CA SER A 207 2.13 23.39 5.48
C SER A 207 3.60 23.46 5.84
N ALA A 208 4.02 22.80 6.92
CA ALA A 208 5.42 22.73 7.32
C ALA A 208 6.30 22.07 6.25
N SER A 209 5.79 21.04 5.55
CA SER A 209 6.51 20.39 4.45
C SER A 209 6.75 21.33 3.27
N VAL A 210 5.75 22.13 2.89
CA VAL A 210 5.86 23.11 1.80
C VAL A 210 6.82 24.23 2.18
N GLU A 211 6.77 24.73 3.42
CA GLU A 211 7.69 25.74 3.93
C GLU A 211 9.14 25.24 3.96
N ALA A 212 9.35 24.01 4.47
CA ALA A 212 10.66 23.37 4.51
C ALA A 212 11.25 23.11 3.11
N SER A 213 10.40 22.88 2.10
CA SER A 213 10.83 22.75 0.71
C SER A 213 11.16 24.09 0.04
N GLY A 214 10.54 25.20 0.45
CA GLY A 214 10.73 26.54 -0.14
C GLY A 214 11.93 27.32 0.41
N GLY A 215 12.42 26.98 1.61
CA GLY A 215 13.59 27.57 2.27
C GLY A 215 14.93 27.14 1.65
N GLY A 216 15.21 27.58 0.43
CA GLY A 216 16.29 27.09 -0.43
C GLY A 216 17.74 27.43 -0.09
N GLU A 217 18.26 27.23 1.13
CA GLU A 217 19.68 27.59 1.40
C GLU A 217 20.64 26.50 1.92
N ARG A 218 20.22 25.28 2.25
CA ARG A 218 21.14 24.15 2.40
C ARG A 218 20.33 22.86 2.30
N GLY A 219 20.86 21.84 1.62
CA GLY A 219 20.21 20.54 1.39
C GLY A 219 19.78 19.72 2.62
N GLY A 220 19.68 20.32 3.81
CA GLY A 220 19.10 19.72 5.01
C GLY A 220 17.57 19.80 5.11
N GLY A 221 16.94 20.81 4.48
CA GLY A 221 15.48 21.00 4.57
C GLY A 221 14.65 19.92 3.88
N LEU A 222 15.21 19.20 2.90
CA LEU A 222 14.50 18.17 2.16
C LEU A 222 14.13 16.97 3.05
N ALA A 223 15.00 16.57 3.97
CA ALA A 223 14.71 15.46 4.87
C ALA A 223 13.55 15.80 5.84
N GLU A 224 13.51 17.03 6.32
CA GLU A 224 12.42 17.55 7.14
C GLU A 224 11.12 17.69 6.34
N ALA A 225 11.21 18.14 5.09
CA ALA A 225 10.07 18.21 4.16
C ALA A 225 9.47 16.84 3.90
N VAL A 226 10.30 15.81 3.66
CA VAL A 226 9.85 14.41 3.51
C VAL A 226 9.22 13.88 4.80
N ALA A 227 9.86 14.12 5.95
CA ALA A 227 9.34 13.63 7.21
C ALA A 227 7.97 14.24 7.56
N SER A 228 7.80 15.54 7.31
CA SER A 228 6.54 16.26 7.52
C SER A 228 5.47 15.85 6.48
N SER A 229 5.82 15.65 5.21
CA SER A 229 4.85 15.17 4.21
C SER A 229 4.36 13.75 4.50
N CYS A 230 5.24 12.84 4.91
CA CYS A 230 4.85 11.49 5.32
C CYS A 230 3.97 11.50 6.57
N ARG A 231 4.24 12.37 7.55
CA ARG A 231 3.37 12.54 8.73
C ARG A 231 2.01 13.10 8.34
N ALA A 232 1.97 14.06 7.43
CA ALA A 232 0.72 14.62 6.93
C ALA A 232 -0.14 13.55 6.24
N ALA A 233 0.45 12.79 5.31
CA ALA A 233 -0.23 11.68 4.64
C ALA A 233 -0.78 10.66 5.65
N GLY A 234 0.06 10.22 6.60
CA GLY A 234 -0.36 9.28 7.64
C GLY A 234 -1.48 9.80 8.55
N ALA A 235 -1.45 11.09 8.91
CA ALA A 235 -2.50 11.72 9.72
C ALA A 235 -3.84 11.81 8.95
N PHE A 236 -3.79 12.14 7.66
CA PHE A 236 -4.99 12.16 6.81
C PHE A 236 -5.55 10.78 6.52
N GLU A 237 -4.69 9.78 6.28
CA GLU A 237 -5.12 8.38 6.16
C GLU A 237 -5.75 7.89 7.46
N ALA A 238 -5.13 8.16 8.61
CA ALA A 238 -5.66 7.78 9.92
C ALA A 238 -7.05 8.40 10.15
N ALA A 239 -7.23 9.69 9.82
CA ALA A 239 -8.52 10.36 9.91
C ALA A 239 -9.54 9.77 8.92
N PHE A 240 -9.16 9.56 7.66
CA PHE A 240 -10.05 9.07 6.60
C PHE A 240 -10.54 7.64 6.86
N PHE A 241 -9.68 6.78 7.40
CA PHE A 241 -10.00 5.38 7.74
C PHE A 241 -10.49 5.20 9.19
N ASP A 242 -10.73 6.28 9.93
CA ASP A 242 -11.27 6.18 11.29
C ASP A 242 -12.66 5.55 11.28
N HIS A 243 -12.92 4.68 12.27
CA HIS A 243 -14.18 3.94 12.35
C HIS A 243 -15.40 4.87 12.51
N SER A 244 -15.25 6.00 13.21
CA SER A 244 -16.33 6.97 13.44
C SER A 244 -16.89 7.51 12.12
N LEU A 245 -16.01 7.94 11.21
CA LEU A 245 -16.38 8.47 9.89
C LEU A 245 -17.01 7.40 9.00
N LEU A 246 -16.50 6.16 9.05
CA LEU A 246 -17.03 5.06 8.25
C LEU A 246 -18.36 4.52 8.78
N SER A 247 -18.61 4.56 10.09
CA SER A 247 -19.82 4.00 10.71
C SER A 247 -21.11 4.69 10.24
N LEU A 248 -21.05 5.98 9.94
CA LEU A 248 -22.21 6.76 9.45
C LEU A 248 -22.57 6.44 7.99
N LEU A 249 -21.65 5.83 7.22
CA LEU A 249 -21.99 5.27 5.90
C LEU A 249 -22.89 4.03 6.02
N TYR A 250 -22.82 3.30 7.14
CA TYR A 250 -23.53 2.03 7.32
C TYR A 250 -24.93 2.18 7.91
N PHE A 251 -25.24 3.31 8.56
CA PHE A 251 -26.59 3.61 9.06
C PHE A 251 -27.05 5.03 8.70
N PRO A 252 -27.33 5.31 7.41
CA PRO A 252 -27.95 6.55 7.01
C PRO A 252 -29.32 6.72 7.68
N ASP A 253 -29.74 7.97 7.91
CA ASP A 253 -31.02 8.29 8.54
C ASP A 253 -32.22 7.63 7.83
N ASP A 254 -32.12 7.34 6.54
CA ASP A 254 -33.12 6.57 5.79
C ASP A 254 -33.36 5.16 6.33
N GLN A 255 -32.31 4.46 6.78
CA GLN A 255 -32.43 3.15 7.41
C GLN A 255 -33.05 3.26 8.82
N LYS A 256 -32.75 4.35 9.53
CA LYS A 256 -33.38 4.67 10.81
C LYS A 256 -34.90 4.84 10.64
N TYR A 257 -35.35 5.58 9.64
CA TYR A 257 -36.79 5.71 9.35
C TYR A 257 -37.40 4.40 8.85
N ALA A 258 -36.69 3.60 8.05
CA ALA A 258 -37.18 2.29 7.61
C ALA A 258 -37.44 1.32 8.77
N ILE A 259 -36.63 1.37 9.84
CA ILE A 259 -36.80 0.54 11.03
C ILE A 259 -37.88 1.11 11.96
N TYR A 260 -37.90 2.43 12.17
CA TYR A 260 -38.79 3.05 13.16
C TYR A 260 -40.19 3.36 12.62
N THR A 261 -40.37 3.66 11.34
CA THR A 261 -41.69 3.99 10.78
C THR A 261 -42.71 2.85 10.96
N PRO A 262 -42.40 1.56 10.67
CA PRO A 262 -43.35 0.46 10.91
C PRO A 262 -43.74 0.29 12.38
N LEU A 263 -42.84 0.62 13.32
CA LEU A 263 -43.07 0.49 14.76
C LEU A 263 -43.87 1.67 15.32
N PHE A 264 -43.50 2.90 14.95
CA PHE A 264 -44.06 4.13 15.52
C PHE A 264 -45.30 4.63 14.78
N LEU A 265 -45.50 4.31 13.50
CA LEU A 265 -46.70 4.74 12.75
C LEU A 265 -47.99 4.16 13.35
N PRO A 266 -48.09 2.87 13.71
CA PRO A 266 -49.29 2.31 14.34
C PRO A 266 -49.54 2.86 15.75
N LEU A 267 -48.48 3.16 16.51
CA LEU A 267 -48.57 3.72 17.85
C LEU A 267 -48.97 5.20 17.84
N SER A 268 -48.53 5.97 16.86
CA SER A 268 -48.79 7.42 16.77
C SER A 268 -50.20 7.74 16.25
N LEU A 269 -50.77 6.94 15.35
CA LEU A 269 -52.11 7.15 14.77
C LEU A 269 -53.23 7.31 15.82
N PRO A 270 -53.40 6.40 16.81
CA PRO A 270 -54.43 6.53 17.84
C PRO A 270 -54.28 7.78 18.70
N VAL A 271 -53.03 8.15 19.01
CA VAL A 271 -52.72 9.35 19.79
C VAL A 271 -53.15 10.61 19.03
N PHE A 272 -52.82 10.70 17.74
CA PHE A 272 -53.25 11.83 16.90
C PHE A 272 -54.78 11.94 16.79
N ILE A 273 -55.49 10.83 16.61
CA ILE A 273 -56.96 10.82 16.57
C ILE A 273 -57.54 11.33 17.89
N SER A 274 -57.01 10.84 19.01
CA SER A 274 -57.47 11.21 20.36
C SER A 274 -57.25 12.70 20.64
N VAL A 275 -56.07 13.23 20.32
CA VAL A 275 -55.75 14.66 20.45
C VAL A 275 -56.67 15.52 19.58
N ARG A 276 -56.92 15.11 18.33
CA ARG A 276 -57.82 15.85 17.42
C ARG A 276 -59.25 15.90 17.94
N GLN A 277 -59.74 14.81 18.53
CA GLN A 277 -61.07 14.77 19.14
C GLN A 277 -61.17 15.73 20.32
N ILE A 278 -60.20 15.70 21.23
CA ILE A 278 -60.15 16.59 22.41
C ILE A 278 -60.11 18.06 21.97
N LEU A 279 -59.28 18.42 20.99
CA LEU A 279 -59.23 19.77 20.44
C LEU A 279 -60.56 20.20 19.82
N SER A 280 -61.20 19.34 19.03
CA SER A 280 -62.51 19.64 18.44
C SER A 280 -63.60 19.84 19.48
N TYR A 281 -63.52 19.09 20.59
CA TYR A 281 -64.42 19.22 21.73
C TYR A 281 -64.20 20.55 22.44
N TYR A 282 -62.95 20.92 22.71
CA TYR A 282 -62.60 22.19 23.34
C TYR A 282 -63.01 23.40 22.49
N CYS A 283 -62.75 23.38 21.18
CA CYS A 283 -63.17 24.46 20.27
C CYS A 283 -64.70 24.59 20.17
N ARG A 284 -65.44 23.46 20.15
CA ARG A 284 -66.91 23.50 20.18
C ARG A 284 -67.44 24.04 21.50
N SER A 285 -66.85 23.64 22.62
CA SER A 285 -67.25 24.12 23.95
C SER A 285 -66.98 25.62 24.12
N TYR A 286 -65.89 26.14 23.55
CA TYR A 286 -65.62 27.58 23.52
C TYR A 286 -66.59 28.35 22.61
N ALA A 287 -66.98 27.78 21.46
CA ALA A 287 -67.96 28.39 20.55
C ALA A 287 -69.39 28.40 21.13
N SER A 288 -69.76 27.43 21.97
CA SER A 288 -71.06 27.42 22.67
C SER A 288 -71.08 28.28 23.92
N GLY A 289 -69.93 28.54 24.54
CA GLY A 289 -69.81 29.41 25.74
C GLY A 289 -69.99 30.91 25.47
N GLY A 290 -70.03 31.35 24.21
CA GLY A 290 -70.23 32.76 23.82
C GLY A 290 -71.68 33.20 23.65
N LYS A 291 -72.68 32.40 24.05
CA LYS A 291 -74.11 32.66 23.78
C LYS A 291 -75.02 32.83 25.00
N VAL A 292 -74.46 33.06 26.18
CA VAL A 292 -75.22 33.48 27.38
C VAL A 292 -74.39 34.62 27.97
N GLU A 293 -74.74 35.89 27.80
CA GLU A 293 -75.75 36.60 28.59
C GLU A 293 -76.08 37.94 27.87
N LYS A 294 -77.29 38.08 27.34
CA LYS A 294 -77.96 39.36 27.07
C LYS A 294 -79.45 39.12 27.27
N GLU A 295 -79.88 39.29 28.50
CA GLU A 295 -81.18 39.84 28.91
C GLU A 295 -81.09 40.29 30.36
#